data_AF-A0A923DH86-F1
#
_entry.id   AF-A0A923DH86-F1
#
_cell.length_a   1.000
_cell.length_b   1.000
_cell.length_c   1.000
_cell.angle_alpha   90.00
_cell.angle_beta   90.00
_cell.angle_gamma   90.00
#
_symmetry.space_group_name_H-M   'P 1'
#
loop_
_entity.id
_entity.type
_entity.pdbx_description
1 polymer ?
#
loop_
_entity_poly.entity_id
_entity_poly.type
_entity_poly.pdbx_seq_one_letter_code
_entity_poly.pdbx_strand_id
1 'polypeptide(L)'
;MLKEYTRQYAEIWDACSTCLPQFTKSYSTYEKLQKEQTLDQFLQSIQSFRKPRISCKILNDADQQVFLSNTSEFLRVGLYFTESQLEMMFSGDLIEGTRKFVRQARAFDPGLTFHDISQACRNIWIMNGLQIIMGIPMQLTPSFFAYSLLYPYTDNLIDDPKISGLD
;
A
#
# COMPACT_ATOMS: atom_id res chain seq x y z
N MET A 1 16.82 17.51 -11.88
CA MET A 1 16.53 16.35 -11.02
C MET A 1 15.89 15.21 -11.82
N LEU A 2 14.63 15.32 -12.30
CA LEU A 2 13.98 14.20 -13.00
C LEU A 2 14.75 13.69 -14.23
N LYS A 3 15.18 14.60 -15.13
CA LYS A 3 16.00 14.25 -16.32
C LYS A 3 17.33 13.57 -15.94
N GLU A 4 17.89 13.94 -14.80
CA GLU A 4 19.14 13.36 -14.30
C GLU A 4 18.91 11.95 -13.77
N TYR A 5 17.86 11.74 -12.99
CA TYR A 5 17.46 10.39 -12.58
C TYR A 5 17.08 9.51 -13.77
N THR A 6 16.35 10.03 -14.75
CA THR A 6 16.02 9.27 -15.97
C THR A 6 17.27 8.86 -16.71
N ARG A 7 18.22 9.77 -16.92
CA ARG A 7 19.51 9.46 -17.55
C ARG A 7 20.28 8.41 -16.74
N GLN A 8 20.42 8.61 -15.44
CA GLN A 8 21.13 7.70 -14.54
C GLN A 8 20.53 6.29 -14.56
N TYR A 9 19.21 6.16 -14.42
CA TYR A 9 18.56 4.85 -14.40
C TYR A 9 18.54 4.18 -15.78
N ALA A 10 18.49 4.95 -16.87
CA ALA A 10 18.65 4.41 -18.22
C ALA A 10 20.08 3.86 -18.42
N GLU A 11 21.10 4.61 -17.99
CA GLU A 11 22.50 4.14 -18.03
C GLU A 11 22.72 2.89 -17.17
N ILE A 12 22.10 2.82 -15.98
CA ILE A 12 22.14 1.62 -15.14
C ILE A 12 21.46 0.45 -15.86
N TRP A 13 20.28 0.68 -16.44
CA TRP A 13 19.53 -0.35 -17.16
C TRP A 13 20.31 -0.91 -18.35
N ASP A 14 20.89 -0.03 -19.18
CA ASP A 14 21.67 -0.43 -20.34
C ASP A 14 22.97 -1.15 -19.96
N ALA A 15 23.54 -0.81 -18.80
CA ALA A 15 24.73 -1.47 -18.25
C ALA A 15 24.40 -2.76 -17.46
N CYS A 16 23.13 -3.05 -17.18
CA CYS A 16 22.75 -4.24 -16.42
C CYS A 16 23.07 -5.51 -17.20
N SER A 17 23.58 -6.51 -16.48
CA SER A 17 23.78 -7.85 -17.04
C SER A 17 22.44 -8.45 -17.49
N THR A 18 22.46 -9.18 -18.60
CA THR A 18 21.33 -10.00 -19.05
C THR A 18 21.17 -11.28 -18.21
N CYS A 19 22.13 -11.58 -17.34
CA CYS A 19 22.08 -12.72 -16.43
C CYS A 19 21.45 -12.31 -15.10
N LEU A 20 20.78 -13.28 -14.44
CA LEU A 20 20.27 -13.07 -13.09
C LEU A 20 21.40 -12.67 -12.14
N PRO A 21 21.18 -11.68 -11.26
CA PRO A 21 22.15 -11.33 -10.24
C PRO A 21 22.32 -12.49 -9.27
N GLN A 22 23.51 -12.63 -8.71
CA GLN A 22 23.70 -13.54 -7.59
C GLN A 22 22.94 -12.99 -6.39
N PHE A 23 21.91 -13.70 -5.94
CA PHE A 23 21.18 -13.34 -4.74
C PHE A 23 22.10 -13.50 -3.52
N THR A 24 22.31 -12.40 -2.79
CA THR A 24 23.19 -12.36 -1.61
C THR A 24 22.55 -12.99 -0.37
N LYS A 25 21.24 -13.23 -0.40
CA LYS A 25 20.47 -13.80 0.70
C LYS A 25 19.64 -14.98 0.22
N SER A 26 19.85 -16.12 0.85
CA SER A 26 18.99 -17.30 0.74
C SER A 26 18.26 -17.50 2.07
N TYR A 27 17.06 -18.04 2.01
CA TYR A 27 16.26 -18.35 3.18
C TYR A 27 16.09 -19.86 3.27
N SER A 28 16.45 -20.43 4.42
CA SER A 28 16.16 -21.81 4.76
C SER A 28 14.65 -22.05 4.86
N THR A 29 14.22 -23.31 4.76
CA THR A 29 12.82 -23.70 4.96
C THR A 29 12.30 -23.25 6.33
N TYR A 30 13.14 -23.31 7.36
CA TYR A 30 12.79 -22.86 8.70
C TYR A 30 12.52 -21.35 8.75
N GLU A 31 13.37 -20.53 8.14
CA GLU A 31 13.16 -19.08 8.08
C GLU A 31 11.90 -18.71 7.30
N LYS A 32 11.62 -19.41 6.19
CA LYS A 32 10.37 -19.20 5.43
C LYS A 32 9.15 -19.48 6.32
N LEU A 33 9.16 -20.58 7.06
CA LEU A 33 8.07 -20.93 7.98
C LEU A 33 7.90 -19.89 9.09
N GLN A 34 9.00 -19.37 9.66
CA GLN A 34 8.93 -18.28 10.64
C GLN A 34 8.31 -17.01 10.06
N LYS A 35 8.60 -16.69 8.80
CA LYS A 35 8.02 -15.55 8.09
C LYS A 35 6.54 -15.73 7.80
N GLU A 36 6.13 -16.93 7.39
CA GLU A 36 4.71 -17.28 7.21
C GLU A 36 3.95 -17.15 8.54
N GLN A 37 4.51 -17.66 9.65
CA GLN A 37 3.91 -17.50 10.98
C GLN A 37 3.76 -16.02 11.40
N THR A 38 4.77 -15.20 11.09
CA THR A 38 4.72 -13.75 11.35
C THR A 38 3.60 -13.09 10.55
N LEU A 39 3.43 -13.46 9.28
CA LEU A 39 2.34 -12.99 8.43
C LEU A 39 0.98 -13.45 8.96
N ASP A 40 0.84 -14.71 9.36
CA ASP A 40 -0.42 -15.24 9.91
C ASP A 40 -0.85 -14.49 11.17
N GLN A 41 0.08 -14.24 12.09
CA GLN A 41 -0.19 -13.45 13.31
C GLN A 41 -0.65 -12.03 12.96
N PHE A 42 0.01 -11.40 11.99
CA PHE A 42 -0.40 -10.08 11.50
C PHE A 42 -1.81 -10.10 10.89
N LEU A 43 -2.11 -11.06 10.01
CA LEU A 43 -3.43 -11.21 9.39
C LEU A 43 -4.53 -11.47 10.43
N GLN A 44 -4.25 -12.29 11.45
CA GLN A 44 -5.17 -12.50 12.57
C GLN A 44 -5.44 -11.21 13.33
N SER A 45 -4.42 -10.36 13.54
CA SER A 45 -4.60 -9.04 14.16
C SER A 45 -5.51 -8.12 13.33
N ILE A 46 -5.41 -8.16 12.00
CA ILE A 46 -6.30 -7.39 11.11
C ILE A 46 -7.73 -7.94 11.17
N GLN A 47 -7.90 -9.26 11.21
CA GLN A 47 -9.22 -9.88 11.27
C GLN A 47 -9.93 -9.61 12.59
N SER A 48 -9.22 -9.64 13.73
CA SER A 48 -9.80 -9.30 15.03
C SER A 48 -10.23 -7.83 15.07
N PHE A 49 -9.54 -6.94 14.35
CA PHE A 49 -9.97 -5.56 14.12
C PHE A 49 -11.27 -5.41 13.31
N ARG A 50 -11.61 -6.39 12.46
CA ARG A 50 -12.83 -6.38 11.62
C ARG A 50 -14.06 -6.94 12.34
N LYS A 51 -13.90 -7.99 13.16
CA LYS A 51 -15.02 -8.76 13.75
C LYS A 51 -16.00 -7.95 14.63
N PRO A 52 -15.62 -6.90 15.37
CA PRO A 52 -16.57 -6.08 16.14
C PRO A 52 -17.28 -4.96 15.34
N ARG A 53 -16.90 -4.71 14.07
CA ARG A 53 -17.19 -3.44 13.36
C ARG A 53 -18.25 -3.51 12.27
N ILE A 54 -19.00 -4.60 12.19
CA ILE A 54 -20.16 -4.74 11.29
C ILE A 54 -21.33 -3.82 11.73
N SER A 55 -21.27 -3.21 12.92
CA SER A 55 -22.21 -2.17 13.36
C SER A 55 -21.58 -0.76 13.31
N CYS A 56 -21.64 -0.11 12.14
CA CYS A 56 -21.65 1.35 11.93
C CYS A 56 -21.01 2.25 13.03
N LYS A 57 -19.78 1.98 13.48
CA LYS A 57 -19.03 2.89 14.35
C LYS A 57 -17.84 3.44 13.60
N ILE A 58 -17.76 4.77 13.60
CA ILE A 58 -16.60 5.53 13.16
C ILE A 58 -15.38 4.98 13.93
N LEU A 59 -14.36 4.57 13.19
CA LEU A 59 -13.04 4.22 13.75
C LEU A 59 -12.56 5.37 14.63
N ASN A 60 -12.33 5.10 15.92
CA ASN A 60 -11.74 6.10 16.82
C ASN A 60 -10.22 6.15 16.62
N ASP A 61 -9.56 7.19 17.14
CA ASP A 61 -8.13 7.36 16.92
C ASP A 61 -7.28 6.29 17.61
N ALA A 62 -7.71 5.76 18.77
CA ALA A 62 -6.98 4.70 19.48
C ALA A 62 -6.93 3.41 18.66
N ASP A 63 -8.05 3.05 18.03
CA ASP A 63 -8.17 1.91 17.13
C ASP A 63 -7.23 2.03 15.93
N GLN A 64 -7.13 3.24 15.37
CA GLN A 64 -6.23 3.50 14.27
C GLN A 64 -4.77 3.42 14.69
N GLN A 65 -4.41 3.94 15.87
CA GLN A 65 -3.04 3.85 16.39
C GLN A 65 -2.61 2.39 16.57
N VAL A 66 -3.48 1.55 17.12
CA VAL A 66 -3.18 0.12 17.27
C VAL A 66 -3.04 -0.57 15.91
N PHE A 67 -3.88 -0.23 14.91
CA PHE A 67 -3.74 -0.76 13.56
C PHE A 67 -2.41 -0.34 12.90
N LEU A 68 -2.04 0.94 13.00
CA LEU A 68 -0.78 1.45 12.45
C LEU A 68 0.42 0.85 13.15
N SER A 69 0.39 0.71 14.48
CA SER A 69 1.45 0.08 15.26
C SER A 69 1.68 -1.38 14.85
N ASN A 70 0.61 -2.17 14.73
CA ASN A 70 0.70 -3.57 14.31
C ASN A 70 1.23 -3.70 12.88
N THR A 71 0.81 -2.78 11.99
CA THR A 71 1.30 -2.74 10.61
C THR A 71 2.78 -2.38 10.56
N SER A 72 3.21 -1.36 11.30
CA SER A 72 4.61 -0.95 11.38
C SER A 72 5.50 -2.08 11.89
N GLU A 73 5.08 -2.76 12.95
CA GLU A 73 5.82 -3.90 13.52
C GLU A 73 5.93 -5.06 12.54
N PHE A 74 4.86 -5.38 11.81
CA PHE A 74 4.90 -6.40 10.76
C PHE A 74 5.86 -6.00 9.62
N LEU A 75 5.83 -4.76 9.15
CA LEU A 75 6.75 -4.29 8.11
C LEU A 75 8.21 -4.37 8.57
N ARG A 76 8.48 -4.01 9.82
CA ARG A 76 9.80 -4.08 10.45
C ARG A 76 10.31 -5.52 10.57
N VAL A 77 9.55 -6.39 11.22
CA VAL A 77 9.98 -7.76 11.55
C VAL A 77 9.76 -8.72 10.38
N GLY A 78 8.62 -8.61 9.71
CA GLY A 78 8.21 -9.47 8.60
C GLY A 78 8.96 -9.14 7.31
N LEU A 79 9.05 -7.86 6.95
CA LEU A 79 9.59 -7.42 5.66
C LEU A 79 10.94 -6.67 5.73
N TYR A 80 11.54 -6.56 6.93
CA TYR A 80 12.84 -5.92 7.14
C TYR A 80 12.90 -4.44 6.74
N PHE A 81 11.78 -3.72 6.87
CA PHE A 81 11.79 -2.28 6.69
C PHE A 81 12.62 -1.63 7.81
N THR A 82 13.46 -0.67 7.43
CA THR A 82 14.25 0.13 8.37
C THR A 82 13.38 1.15 9.10
N GLU A 83 13.81 1.60 10.28
CA GLU A 83 13.10 2.66 11.02
C GLU A 83 12.87 3.90 10.16
N SER A 84 13.88 4.34 9.40
CA SER A 84 13.74 5.50 8.51
C SER A 84 12.67 5.33 7.42
N GLN A 85 12.49 4.10 6.91
CA GLN A 85 11.44 3.80 5.93
C GLN A 85 10.07 3.79 6.60
N LEU A 86 9.96 3.25 7.82
CA LEU A 86 8.72 3.23 8.59
C LEU A 86 8.29 4.65 9.00
N GLU A 87 9.21 5.47 9.50
CA GLU A 87 8.96 6.88 9.82
C GLU A 87 8.42 7.66 8.62
N MET A 88 8.97 7.42 7.43
CA MET A 88 8.47 8.02 6.21
C MET A 88 7.06 7.50 5.88
N MET A 89 6.87 6.17 5.82
CA MET A 89 5.59 5.53 5.45
C MET A 89 4.44 5.91 6.39
N PHE A 90 4.72 6.08 7.67
CA PHE A 90 3.76 6.45 8.71
C PHE A 90 3.86 7.93 9.12
N SER A 91 4.43 8.77 8.26
CA SER A 91 4.42 10.22 8.47
C SER A 91 2.98 10.76 8.57
N GLY A 92 2.80 11.80 9.38
CA GLY A 92 1.49 12.42 9.60
C GLY A 92 0.82 12.86 8.28
N ASP A 93 1.63 13.37 7.35
CA ASP A 93 1.20 13.76 6.01
C ASP A 93 0.63 12.57 5.23
N LEU A 94 1.36 11.45 5.11
CA LEU A 94 0.87 10.27 4.38
C LEU A 94 -0.38 9.65 5.02
N ILE A 95 -0.44 9.63 6.35
CA ILE A 95 -1.61 9.16 7.09
C ILE A 95 -2.81 10.04 6.79
N GLU A 96 -2.68 11.37 6.87
CA GLU A 96 -3.80 12.28 6.61
C GLU A 96 -4.20 12.29 5.13
N GLY A 97 -3.24 12.19 4.22
CA GLY A 97 -3.51 12.02 2.79
C GLY A 97 -4.35 10.77 2.51
N THR A 98 -4.00 9.65 3.16
CA THR A 98 -4.77 8.40 3.07
C THR A 98 -6.17 8.56 3.70
N ARG A 99 -6.28 9.18 4.89
CA ARG A 99 -7.58 9.45 5.53
C ARG A 99 -8.48 10.31 4.65
N LYS A 100 -7.94 11.37 4.05
CA LYS A 100 -8.66 12.27 3.14
C LYS A 100 -9.19 11.51 1.92
N PHE A 101 -8.37 10.66 1.31
CA PHE A 101 -8.79 9.81 0.21
C PHE A 101 -9.92 8.86 0.61
N VAL A 102 -9.78 8.13 1.72
CA VAL A 102 -10.82 7.20 2.21
C VAL A 102 -12.14 7.93 2.45
N ARG A 103 -12.11 9.11 3.08
CA ARG A 103 -13.31 9.95 3.31
C ARG A 103 -13.96 10.37 2.00
N GLN A 104 -13.17 10.84 1.03
CA GLN A 104 -13.69 11.24 -0.29
C GLN A 104 -14.25 10.06 -1.08
N ALA A 105 -13.59 8.90 -1.07
CA ALA A 105 -14.06 7.69 -1.74
C ALA A 105 -15.40 7.21 -1.17
N ARG A 106 -15.54 7.20 0.17
CA ARG A 106 -16.78 6.86 0.86
C ARG A 106 -17.93 7.84 0.56
N ALA A 107 -17.62 9.12 0.42
CA ALA A 107 -18.60 10.14 0.07
C ALA A 107 -19.02 10.05 -1.40
N PHE A 108 -18.08 9.68 -2.29
CA PHE A 108 -18.32 9.50 -3.72
C PHE A 108 -19.20 8.28 -4.00
N ASP A 109 -18.85 7.13 -3.42
CA ASP A 109 -19.63 5.89 -3.55
C ASP A 109 -19.67 5.15 -2.20
N PRO A 110 -20.79 5.26 -1.46
CA PRO A 110 -20.98 4.55 -0.20
C PRO A 110 -20.95 3.02 -0.34
N GLY A 111 -21.20 2.49 -1.54
CA GLY A 111 -21.22 1.06 -1.85
C GLY A 111 -19.83 0.42 -1.93
N LEU A 112 -18.76 1.22 -2.08
CA LEU A 112 -17.39 0.70 -2.11
C LEU A 112 -17.07 -0.09 -0.84
N THR A 113 -16.56 -1.30 -0.98
CA THR A 113 -16.16 -2.10 0.19
C THR A 113 -14.84 -1.57 0.79
N PHE A 114 -14.46 -2.04 1.97
CA PHE A 114 -13.13 -1.75 2.50
C PHE A 114 -12.04 -2.24 1.54
N HIS A 115 -12.26 -3.41 0.93
CA HIS A 115 -11.33 -4.01 0.00
C HIS A 115 -11.10 -3.10 -1.21
N ASP A 116 -12.17 -2.59 -1.81
CA ASP A 116 -12.10 -1.70 -2.98
C ASP A 116 -11.29 -0.43 -2.68
N ILE A 117 -11.59 0.23 -1.56
CA ILE A 117 -10.85 1.43 -1.14
C ILE A 117 -9.38 1.09 -0.83
N SER A 118 -9.11 -0.04 -0.18
CA SER A 118 -7.73 -0.46 0.12
C SER A 118 -6.92 -0.72 -1.15
N GLN A 119 -7.55 -1.23 -2.20
CA GLN A 119 -6.88 -1.41 -3.49
C GLN A 119 -6.61 -0.06 -4.17
N ALA A 120 -7.59 0.85 -4.16
CA ALA A 120 -7.44 2.19 -4.71
C ALA A 120 -6.34 3.01 -3.98
N CYS A 121 -6.18 2.80 -2.66
CA CYS A 121 -5.12 3.44 -1.87
C CYS A 121 -3.71 3.12 -2.40
N ARG A 122 -3.50 2.00 -3.10
CA ARG A 122 -2.19 1.66 -3.67
C ARG A 122 -1.70 2.74 -4.63
N ASN A 123 -2.57 3.26 -5.50
CA ASN A 123 -2.23 4.36 -6.42
C ASN A 123 -1.96 5.66 -5.68
N ILE A 124 -2.72 5.93 -4.61
CA ILE A 124 -2.54 7.11 -3.77
C ILE A 124 -1.17 7.10 -3.07
N TRP A 125 -0.76 5.97 -2.50
CA TRP A 125 0.53 5.87 -1.82
C TRP A 125 1.71 6.06 -2.76
N ILE A 126 1.62 5.54 -3.99
CA ILE A 126 2.62 5.78 -5.02
C ILE A 126 2.68 7.25 -5.39
N MET A 127 1.52 7.89 -5.67
CA MET A 127 1.49 9.32 -6.05
C MET A 127 2.00 10.22 -4.93
N ASN A 128 1.63 9.95 -3.67
CA ASN A 128 2.14 10.70 -2.53
C ASN A 128 3.65 10.51 -2.37
N GLY A 129 4.16 9.28 -2.53
CA GLY A 129 5.60 9.01 -2.52
C GLY A 129 6.35 9.77 -3.62
N LEU A 130 5.78 9.83 -4.84
CA LEU A 130 6.34 10.62 -5.93
C LEU A 130 6.36 12.12 -5.60
N GLN A 131 5.29 12.66 -4.99
CA GLN A 131 5.26 14.06 -4.55
C GLN A 131 6.39 14.35 -3.56
N ILE A 132 6.60 13.47 -2.57
CA ILE A 132 7.69 13.58 -1.59
C ILE A 132 9.06 13.57 -2.29
N ILE A 133 9.32 12.58 -3.15
CA ILE A 133 10.60 12.44 -3.88
C ILE A 133 10.88 13.68 -4.75
N MET A 134 9.84 14.25 -5.35
CA MET A 134 9.97 15.42 -6.22
C MET A 134 9.98 16.76 -5.47
N GLY A 135 9.82 16.75 -4.14
CA GLY A 135 9.70 17.98 -3.33
C GLY A 135 8.44 18.79 -3.66
N ILE A 136 7.39 18.13 -4.19
CA ILE A 136 6.11 18.74 -4.50
C ILE A 136 5.21 18.63 -3.26
N PRO A 137 4.45 19.67 -2.90
CA PRO A 137 3.49 19.58 -1.81
C PRO A 137 2.53 18.42 -2.02
N MET A 138 2.41 17.56 -1.00
CA MET A 138 1.54 16.40 -1.09
C MET A 138 0.07 16.85 -1.09
N GLN A 139 -0.64 16.52 -2.17
CA GLN A 139 -2.02 16.96 -2.38
C GLN A 139 -2.80 15.89 -3.14
N LEU A 140 -3.96 15.53 -2.58
CA LEU A 140 -4.97 14.74 -3.29
C LEU A 140 -5.72 15.64 -4.29
N THR A 141 -5.29 15.61 -5.55
CA THR A 141 -5.94 16.33 -6.66
C THR A 141 -7.15 15.54 -7.19
N PRO A 142 -8.11 16.20 -7.88
CA PRO A 142 -9.23 15.50 -8.52
C PRO A 142 -8.78 14.42 -9.52
N SER A 143 -7.72 14.68 -10.29
CA SER A 143 -7.18 13.70 -11.24
C SER A 143 -6.59 12.48 -10.54
N PHE A 144 -5.84 12.67 -9.44
CA PHE A 144 -5.29 11.56 -8.67
C PHE A 144 -6.37 10.74 -7.98
N PHE A 145 -7.40 11.42 -7.46
CA PHE A 145 -8.56 10.78 -6.88
C PHE A 145 -9.31 9.91 -7.90
N ALA A 146 -9.65 10.49 -9.06
CA ALA A 146 -10.37 9.78 -10.13
C ALA A 146 -9.56 8.60 -10.67
N TYR A 147 -8.26 8.79 -10.95
CA TYR A 147 -7.39 7.71 -11.42
C TYR A 147 -7.29 6.57 -10.40
N SER A 148 -7.15 6.88 -9.11
CA SER A 148 -7.05 5.86 -8.06
C SER A 148 -8.36 5.08 -7.92
N LEU A 149 -9.51 5.75 -8.10
CA LEU A 149 -10.81 5.10 -8.09
C LEU A 149 -11.13 4.30 -9.36
N LEU A 150 -10.27 4.27 -10.38
CA LEU A 150 -10.46 3.31 -11.48
C LEU A 150 -10.34 1.87 -10.97
N TYR A 151 -9.40 1.58 -10.06
CA TYR A 151 -9.10 0.22 -9.58
C TYR A 151 -10.35 -0.57 -9.13
N PRO A 152 -11.23 -0.02 -8.26
CA PRO A 152 -12.50 -0.66 -7.90
C PRO A 152 -13.43 -1.03 -9.05
N TYR A 153 -13.40 -0.29 -10.16
CA TYR A 153 -14.35 -0.44 -11.27
C TYR A 153 -13.72 -1.09 -12.51
N THR A 154 -12.39 -1.13 -12.62
CA THR A 154 -11.67 -1.70 -13.75
C THR A 154 -10.91 -2.95 -13.33
N ASP A 155 -9.89 -2.80 -12.49
CA ASP A 155 -8.95 -3.88 -12.19
C ASP A 155 -9.64 -4.96 -11.37
N ASN A 156 -10.48 -4.60 -10.38
CA ASN A 156 -11.30 -5.58 -9.66
C ASN A 156 -12.25 -6.36 -10.57
N LEU A 157 -12.72 -5.76 -11.66
CA LEU A 157 -13.56 -6.42 -12.66
C LEU A 157 -12.72 -7.39 -13.50
N ILE A 158 -11.54 -6.96 -13.95
CA ILE A 158 -10.61 -7.75 -14.77
C ILE A 158 -10.01 -8.92 -13.96
N ASP A 159 -9.74 -8.70 -12.68
CA ASP A 159 -9.14 -9.67 -11.77
C ASP A 159 -10.18 -10.65 -11.19
N ASP A 160 -11.49 -10.42 -11.38
CA ASP A 160 -12.52 -11.35 -10.88
C ASP A 160 -12.53 -12.63 -11.72
N PRO A 161 -12.11 -13.79 -11.17
CA PRO A 161 -12.06 -15.04 -11.93
C PRO A 161 -13.44 -15.54 -12.35
N LYS A 162 -14.53 -14.97 -11.81
CA LYS A 162 -15.91 -15.28 -12.21
C LYS A 162 -16.35 -14.51 -13.45
N ILE A 163 -15.60 -13.48 -13.85
CA ILE A 163 -15.84 -12.70 -15.05
C ILE A 163 -14.91 -13.25 -16.12
N SER A 164 -15.39 -14.27 -16.84
CA SER A 164 -14.73 -14.73 -18.06
C SER A 164 -14.85 -13.64 -19.13
N GLY A 165 -13.74 -13.35 -19.81
CA GLY A 165 -13.66 -12.31 -20.84
C GLY A 165 -14.83 -12.41 -21.83
N LEU A 166 -15.37 -11.24 -22.18
CA LEU A 166 -16.47 -11.02 -23.12
C LEU A 166 -16.46 -12.05 -24.26
N ASP A 167 -17.55 -12.82 -24.38
CA ASP A 167 -17.89 -13.56 -25.59
C ASP A 167 -17.98 -12.61 -26.81
#